data_AF-A0AAV5T728-F1
#
_entry.id   AF-A0AAV5T728-F1
#
_cell.length_a   1.000
_cell.length_b   1.000
_cell.length_c   1.000
_cell.angle_alpha   90.00
_cell.angle_beta   90.00
_cell.angle_gamma   90.00
#
_symmetry.space_group_name_H-M   'P 1'
#
loop_
_entity.id
_entity.type
_entity.pdbx_description
1 polymer ?
#
loop_
_entity_poly.entity_id
_entity_poly.type
_entity_poly.pdbx_seq_one_letter_code
_entity_poly.pdbx_strand_id
1 'polypeptide(L)'
;ISALDKDCTTSWHTWYMNSTGYWSESNPASMYTDLYCIVQLELSVPAGDGCDGFDDDSEDGVCYQIGTTAETWQEAQMNCKNIGANLASIHNDQQENAFVRRLAASKGVLNGVFLGATTSGKGTDYGWVDGSTWNYDNFHQGFPMAGFGDCIAMDTSLSAGQWMNMDCSSNLPVACIRDQKTVVIPTCSAGPWEEGTIITSPGFPYAASTFCDYFLAVEAGKKVEVEIVFLEANSCCDSLLLYDGYLGAPVLAKYT
;
A
#
# COMPACT_ATOMS: atom_id res chain seq x y z
N ILE A 1 3.01 -3.64 20.50
CA ILE A 1 3.81 -2.48 20.06
C ILE A 1 5.22 -2.68 20.61
N SER A 2 6.05 -3.38 19.84
CA SER A 2 7.43 -3.64 20.27
C SER A 2 8.22 -2.32 20.20
N ALA A 3 9.33 -2.22 20.90
CA ALA A 3 10.19 -1.03 20.89
C ALA A 3 10.71 -0.63 19.49
N LEU A 4 10.40 -1.41 18.44
CA LEU A 4 10.74 -1.17 17.04
C LEU A 4 9.79 -0.19 16.33
N ASP A 5 8.61 0.12 16.88
CA ASP A 5 7.60 1.00 16.24
C ASP A 5 7.64 2.46 16.71
N LYS A 6 8.74 2.90 17.35
CA LYS A 6 8.84 4.28 17.84
C LYS A 6 9.66 5.14 16.90
N ASP A 7 9.20 6.36 16.68
CA ASP A 7 9.92 7.41 15.98
C ASP A 7 11.36 7.54 16.50
N CYS A 8 12.29 7.83 15.59
CA CYS A 8 13.68 8.15 15.90
C CYS A 8 13.76 9.44 16.73
N THR A 9 13.50 9.32 18.03
CA THR A 9 13.68 10.39 18.98
C THR A 9 15.10 10.31 19.53
N THR A 10 15.77 11.46 19.60
CA THR A 10 17.03 11.62 20.34
C THR A 10 16.76 11.58 21.85
N SER A 11 16.20 10.48 22.33
CA SER A 11 15.95 10.26 23.75
C SER A 11 17.25 9.79 24.43
N TRP A 12 17.31 9.92 25.76
CA TRP A 12 18.52 9.70 26.57
C TRP A 12 19.00 8.24 26.64
N HIS A 13 18.32 7.35 25.91
CA HIS A 13 18.56 5.91 25.90
C HIS A 13 18.70 5.44 24.46
N THR A 14 19.94 5.21 24.02
CA THR A 14 20.22 4.65 22.70
C THR A 14 20.32 3.14 22.81
N TRP A 15 19.47 2.44 22.09
CA TRP A 15 19.52 0.99 21.95
C TRP A 15 20.41 0.64 20.76
N TYR A 16 21.39 -0.23 20.96
CA TYR A 16 22.29 -0.71 19.91
C TYR A 16 22.36 -2.24 19.91
N MET A 17 22.72 -2.81 18.78
CA MET A 17 22.96 -4.24 18.65
C MET A 17 24.44 -4.51 18.87
N ASN A 18 24.78 -5.35 19.85
CA ASN A 18 26.16 -5.69 20.14
C ASN A 18 26.73 -6.69 19.11
N SER A 19 28.03 -6.98 19.20
CA SER A 19 28.72 -7.91 18.30
C SER A 19 28.23 -9.36 18.39
N THR A 20 27.36 -9.69 19.36
CA THR A 20 26.72 -11.00 19.49
C THR A 20 25.28 -11.02 18.98
N GLY A 21 24.79 -9.94 18.37
CA GLY A 21 23.45 -9.85 17.78
C GLY A 21 22.32 -9.57 18.77
N TYR A 22 22.64 -9.21 20.01
CA TYR A 22 21.65 -8.88 21.04
C TYR A 22 21.56 -7.38 21.27
N TRP A 23 20.36 -6.91 21.62
CA TRP A 23 20.13 -5.51 21.98
C TRP A 23 20.75 -5.18 23.34
N SER A 24 21.38 -4.01 23.44
CA SER A 24 21.97 -3.47 24.65
C SER A 24 21.71 -1.97 24.73
N GLU A 25 21.66 -1.43 25.95
CA GLU A 25 21.35 -0.04 26.23
C GLU A 25 22.63 0.71 26.66
N SER A 26 22.88 1.89 26.10
CA SER A 26 24.01 2.74 26.51
C SER A 26 23.64 4.21 26.68
N ASN A 27 24.45 4.91 27.49
CA ASN A 27 24.32 6.34 27.74
C ASN A 27 24.91 7.14 26.55
N PRO A 28 24.24 8.17 26.00
CA PRO A 28 24.63 8.82 24.73
C PRO A 28 25.99 9.52 24.74
N ALA A 29 26.60 9.73 25.91
CA ALA A 29 27.78 10.58 26.04
C ALA A 29 29.10 9.99 25.48
N SER A 30 29.13 8.74 25.00
CA SER A 30 30.41 8.10 24.65
C SER A 30 30.42 7.05 23.52
N MET A 31 29.37 6.93 22.70
CA MET A 31 29.40 6.01 21.54
C MET A 31 29.10 6.74 20.23
N TYR A 32 30.08 6.72 19.33
CA TYR A 32 29.83 6.85 17.89
C TYR A 32 29.37 5.47 17.42
N THR A 33 28.08 5.29 17.17
CA THR A 33 27.53 4.06 16.61
C THR A 33 26.79 4.37 15.33
N ASP A 34 26.95 3.52 14.33
CA ASP A 34 26.18 3.63 13.10
C ASP A 34 24.72 3.27 13.39
N LEU A 35 23.83 4.23 13.21
CA LEU A 35 22.39 4.03 13.33
C LEU A 35 21.86 3.57 11.97
N TYR A 36 21.36 2.34 11.90
CA TYR A 36 20.69 1.84 10.70
C TYR A 36 19.20 2.13 10.82
N CYS A 37 18.72 3.15 10.10
CA CYS A 37 17.30 3.39 9.94
C CYS A 37 16.73 2.47 8.86
N ILE A 38 15.65 1.77 9.20
CA ILE A 38 14.73 1.22 8.20
C ILE A 38 13.68 2.28 7.92
N VAL A 39 13.84 3.00 6.82
CA VAL A 39 12.70 3.72 6.23
C VAL A 39 11.81 2.64 5.62
N GLN A 40 10.50 2.66 5.89
CA GLN A 40 9.61 1.91 5.00
C GLN A 40 9.86 2.45 3.61
N LEU A 41 10.44 1.62 2.73
CA LEU A 41 10.42 1.92 1.31
C LEU A 41 8.95 2.22 1.00
N GLU A 42 8.64 3.47 0.68
CA GLU A 42 7.38 3.73 -0.01
C GLU A 42 7.45 2.86 -1.26
N LEU A 43 6.72 1.74 -1.20
CA LEU A 43 6.59 0.81 -2.30
C LEU A 43 6.23 1.66 -3.51
N SER A 44 7.03 1.54 -4.58
CA SER A 44 6.80 2.26 -5.82
C SER A 44 5.36 1.98 -6.27
N VAL A 45 4.48 2.96 -6.11
CA VAL A 45 3.06 2.81 -6.43
C VAL A 45 2.88 3.01 -7.93
N PRO A 46 2.43 2.00 -8.69
CA PRO A 46 1.94 2.21 -10.05
C PRO A 46 0.63 3.00 -9.99
N ALA A 47 0.48 3.97 -10.90
CA ALA A 47 -0.64 4.90 -10.93
C ALA A 47 -1.93 4.26 -11.49
N GLY A 48 -2.91 4.09 -10.60
CA GLY A 48 -4.30 3.66 -10.83
C GLY A 48 -5.08 3.68 -9.51
N ASP A 49 -6.31 3.18 -9.49
CA ASP A 49 -7.23 3.06 -8.32
C ASP A 49 -6.67 2.25 -7.12
N GLY A 50 -5.39 1.89 -7.13
CA GLY A 50 -4.76 0.99 -6.16
C GLY A 50 -4.92 -0.50 -6.52
N CYS A 51 -5.76 -0.83 -7.52
CA CYS A 51 -6.01 -2.20 -7.98
C CYS A 51 -5.35 -2.53 -9.33
N ASP A 52 -4.50 -1.69 -9.92
CA ASP A 52 -3.81 -1.99 -11.20
C ASP A 52 -3.15 -3.39 -11.25
N GLY A 53 -3.71 -4.29 -12.05
CA GLY A 53 -3.22 -5.67 -12.19
C GLY A 53 -3.71 -6.65 -11.11
N PHE A 54 -4.61 -6.20 -10.25
CA PHE A 54 -5.32 -6.98 -9.23
C PHE A 54 -6.81 -6.99 -9.57
N ASP A 55 -7.52 -7.99 -9.06
CA ASP A 55 -8.95 -8.15 -9.19
C ASP A 55 -9.63 -7.52 -7.94
N ASP A 56 -10.55 -6.57 -8.19
CA ASP A 56 -11.27 -5.79 -7.17
C ASP A 56 -12.55 -6.53 -6.70
N ASP A 57 -12.76 -6.68 -5.38
CA ASP A 57 -14.02 -7.21 -4.82
C ASP A 57 -15.08 -6.10 -4.63
N SER A 58 -14.74 -4.84 -4.93
CA SER A 58 -15.60 -3.64 -5.04
C SER A 58 -16.36 -3.21 -3.77
N GLU A 59 -16.37 -4.04 -2.72
CA GLU A 59 -17.19 -3.84 -1.52
C GLU A 59 -16.38 -3.51 -0.25
N ASP A 60 -15.08 -3.80 -0.21
CA ASP A 60 -14.24 -3.77 1.00
C ASP A 60 -13.01 -2.86 0.92
N GLY A 61 -12.75 -2.27 -0.25
CA GLY A 61 -11.60 -1.36 -0.43
C GLY A 61 -10.26 -2.09 -0.43
N VAL A 62 -10.23 -3.36 -0.81
CA VAL A 62 -9.00 -4.13 -1.02
C VAL A 62 -9.02 -4.80 -2.41
N CYS A 63 -7.83 -5.09 -2.92
CA CYS A 63 -7.64 -5.76 -4.20
C CYS A 63 -6.87 -7.06 -3.99
N TYR A 64 -7.23 -8.11 -4.73
CA TYR A 64 -6.54 -9.40 -4.66
C TYR A 64 -5.86 -9.78 -5.96
N GLN A 65 -4.75 -10.50 -5.86
CA GLN A 65 -4.12 -11.13 -7.02
C GLN A 65 -3.75 -12.57 -6.69
N ILE A 66 -3.96 -13.47 -7.65
CA ILE A 66 -3.53 -14.87 -7.53
C ILE A 66 -2.24 -15.07 -8.33
N GLY A 67 -1.15 -15.36 -7.61
CA GLY A 67 0.08 -15.86 -8.20
C GLY A 67 -0.05 -17.36 -8.44
N THR A 68 0.00 -17.78 -9.70
CA THR A 68 -0.21 -19.20 -10.07
C THR A 68 1.05 -20.06 -9.96
N THR A 69 2.21 -19.44 -9.78
CA THR A 69 3.49 -20.14 -9.62
C THR A 69 3.54 -20.77 -8.23
N ALA A 70 3.90 -22.06 -8.17
CA ALA A 70 4.05 -22.75 -6.90
C ALA A 70 5.39 -22.39 -6.24
N GLU A 71 5.33 -21.85 -5.03
CA GLU A 71 6.47 -21.31 -4.29
C GLU A 71 6.29 -21.52 -2.78
N THR A 72 7.38 -21.43 -2.02
CA THR A 72 7.30 -21.53 -0.56
C THR A 72 6.59 -20.32 0.04
N TRP A 73 6.03 -20.44 1.23
CA TRP A 73 5.29 -19.34 1.86
C TRP A 73 6.13 -18.06 2.02
N GLN A 74 7.42 -18.22 2.34
CA GLN A 74 8.35 -17.10 2.48
C GLN A 74 8.65 -16.42 1.14
N GLU A 75 8.85 -17.19 0.07
CA GLU A 75 9.03 -16.66 -1.29
C GLU A 75 7.78 -15.93 -1.76
N ALA A 76 6.61 -16.52 -1.52
CA ALA A 76 5.32 -15.95 -1.82
C ALA A 76 5.13 -14.57 -1.16
N GLN A 77 5.45 -14.47 0.13
CA GLN A 77 5.40 -13.20 0.85
C GLN A 77 6.36 -12.14 0.29
N MET A 78 7.56 -12.53 -0.12
CA MET A 78 8.50 -11.62 -0.78
C MET A 78 7.96 -11.15 -2.14
N ASN A 79 7.35 -12.06 -2.91
CA ASN A 79 6.79 -11.74 -4.21
C ASN A 79 5.57 -10.82 -4.11
N CYS A 80 4.65 -11.05 -3.17
CA CYS A 80 3.57 -10.09 -2.90
C CYS A 80 4.14 -8.72 -2.49
N LYS A 81 5.19 -8.67 -1.65
CA LYS A 81 5.84 -7.39 -1.28
C LYS A 81 6.45 -6.67 -2.47
N ASN A 82 7.08 -7.39 -3.40
CA ASN A 82 7.70 -6.80 -4.58
C ASN A 82 6.69 -6.09 -5.51
N ILE A 83 5.40 -6.41 -5.41
CA ILE A 83 4.32 -5.78 -6.17
C ILE A 83 3.45 -4.83 -5.33
N GLY A 84 3.94 -4.41 -4.17
CA GLY A 84 3.22 -3.46 -3.31
C GLY A 84 2.09 -4.08 -2.49
N ALA A 85 2.13 -5.39 -2.25
CA ALA A 85 1.08 -6.15 -1.56
C ALA A 85 1.65 -6.96 -0.38
N ASN A 86 0.77 -7.63 0.36
CA ASN A 86 1.13 -8.69 1.31
C ASN A 86 0.45 -10.00 0.88
N LEU A 87 0.82 -11.13 1.51
CA LEU A 87 -0.03 -12.31 1.43
C LEU A 87 -1.42 -12.00 1.99
N ALA A 88 -2.44 -12.59 1.38
CA ALA A 88 -3.83 -12.25 1.65
C ALA A 88 -4.24 -12.53 3.10
N SER A 89 -4.73 -11.51 3.77
CA SER A 89 -5.56 -11.60 4.96
C SER A 89 -7.04 -11.70 4.58
N ILE A 90 -7.84 -12.31 5.46
CA ILE A 90 -9.29 -12.45 5.28
C ILE A 90 -9.97 -12.01 6.58
N HIS A 91 -10.75 -10.93 6.52
CA HIS A 91 -11.18 -10.23 7.73
C HIS A 91 -12.64 -10.37 8.04
N ASN A 92 -13.54 -10.20 7.09
CA ASN A 92 -14.93 -10.08 7.49
C ASN A 92 -15.90 -10.22 6.34
N ASP A 93 -15.85 -11.35 5.62
CA ASP A 93 -17.06 -11.96 5.10
C ASP A 93 -16.84 -13.36 4.50
N GLN A 94 -17.89 -14.19 4.58
CA GLN A 94 -17.99 -15.38 3.73
C GLN A 94 -17.85 -15.01 2.25
N GLN A 95 -18.23 -13.78 1.89
CA GLN A 95 -18.12 -13.18 0.57
C GLN A 95 -16.65 -12.97 0.15
N GLU A 96 -15.83 -12.31 0.97
CA GLU A 96 -14.38 -12.09 0.76
C GLU A 96 -13.66 -13.44 0.58
N ASN A 97 -13.89 -14.39 1.49
CA ASN A 97 -13.33 -15.74 1.38
C ASN A 97 -13.78 -16.44 0.07
N ALA A 98 -15.06 -16.34 -0.27
CA ALA A 98 -15.60 -16.91 -1.50
C ALA A 98 -15.07 -16.19 -2.75
N PHE A 99 -14.76 -14.90 -2.68
CA PHE A 99 -14.13 -14.14 -3.75
C PHE A 99 -12.72 -14.65 -4.02
N VAL A 100 -11.84 -14.71 -3.00
CA VAL A 100 -10.48 -15.24 -3.14
C VAL A 100 -10.50 -16.66 -3.72
N ARG A 101 -11.41 -17.52 -3.23
CA ARG A 101 -11.59 -18.87 -3.77
C ARG A 101 -12.00 -18.87 -5.24
N ARG A 102 -13.02 -18.07 -5.61
CA ARG A 102 -13.54 -17.99 -6.99
C ARG A 102 -12.47 -17.44 -7.94
N LEU A 103 -11.71 -16.47 -7.46
CA LEU A 103 -10.61 -15.87 -8.20
C LEU A 103 -9.51 -16.90 -8.45
N ALA A 104 -9.09 -17.66 -7.44
CA ALA A 104 -8.13 -18.75 -7.64
C ALA A 104 -8.62 -19.78 -8.67
N ALA A 105 -9.88 -20.19 -8.56
CA ALA A 105 -10.48 -21.12 -9.51
C ALA A 105 -10.54 -20.55 -10.95
N SER A 106 -10.82 -19.24 -11.12
CA SER A 106 -10.86 -18.60 -12.43
C SER A 106 -9.49 -18.54 -13.11
N LYS A 107 -8.40 -18.50 -12.34
CA LYS A 107 -7.02 -18.63 -12.84
C LYS A 107 -6.55 -20.10 -12.96
N GLY A 108 -7.44 -21.07 -12.76
CA GLY A 108 -7.13 -22.51 -12.87
C GLY A 108 -6.41 -23.12 -11.66
N VAL A 109 -6.33 -22.39 -10.54
CA VAL A 109 -5.71 -22.86 -9.30
C VAL A 109 -6.72 -23.65 -8.48
N LEU A 110 -6.63 -24.98 -8.55
CA LEU A 110 -7.56 -25.92 -7.90
C LEU A 110 -6.92 -26.79 -6.80
N ASN A 111 -5.65 -26.56 -6.47
CA ASN A 111 -4.90 -27.33 -5.46
C ASN A 111 -4.56 -26.52 -4.21
N GLY A 112 -5.26 -25.40 -4.01
CA GLY A 112 -5.06 -24.49 -2.90
C GLY A 112 -4.12 -23.32 -3.18
N VAL A 113 -4.21 -22.32 -2.31
CA VAL A 113 -3.37 -21.11 -2.31
C VAL A 113 -2.89 -20.82 -0.89
N PHE A 114 -1.66 -20.33 -0.74
CA PHE A 114 -1.22 -19.77 0.53
C PHE A 114 -1.96 -18.47 0.86
N LEU A 115 -2.27 -18.32 2.15
CA LEU A 115 -2.77 -17.09 2.77
C LEU A 115 -1.70 -16.49 3.68
N GLY A 116 -1.87 -15.24 4.07
CA GLY A 116 -0.94 -14.49 4.92
C GLY A 116 -0.94 -14.88 6.39
N ALA A 117 -1.48 -16.04 6.75
CA ALA A 117 -1.61 -16.48 8.12
C ALA A 117 -0.57 -17.54 8.50
N THR A 118 -0.09 -17.44 9.75
CA THR A 118 0.74 -18.46 10.38
C THR A 118 0.22 -18.80 11.78
N THR A 119 0.46 -20.03 12.22
CA THR A 119 0.30 -20.44 13.62
C THR A 119 1.51 -19.91 14.40
N SER A 120 1.28 -19.23 15.52
CA SER A 120 2.38 -18.73 16.34
C SER A 120 2.80 -19.79 17.36
N GLY A 121 3.79 -20.62 17.01
CA GLY A 121 4.77 -21.30 17.87
C GLY A 121 4.34 -22.14 19.11
N LYS A 122 3.09 -22.12 19.59
CA LYS A 122 2.60 -22.85 20.79
C LYS A 122 1.08 -23.12 20.81
N GLY A 123 0.41 -23.31 19.67
CA GLY A 123 -0.99 -23.75 19.64
C GLY A 123 -1.90 -22.85 18.80
N THR A 124 -3.18 -22.78 19.20
CA THR A 124 -4.36 -22.24 18.47
C THR A 124 -4.33 -20.74 18.15
N ASP A 125 -3.19 -20.06 18.33
CA ASP A 125 -3.08 -18.62 18.13
C ASP A 125 -2.54 -18.35 16.72
N TYR A 126 -3.43 -17.92 15.82
CA TYR A 126 -3.11 -17.54 14.44
C TYR A 126 -2.97 -16.03 14.31
N GLY A 127 -2.12 -15.60 13.38
CA GLY A 127 -1.96 -14.19 13.07
C GLY A 127 -1.67 -13.95 11.60
N TRP A 128 -2.16 -12.83 11.10
CA TRP A 128 -1.86 -12.33 9.77
C TRP A 128 -0.48 -11.64 9.74
N VAL A 129 0.25 -11.83 8.65
CA VAL A 129 1.60 -11.28 8.43
C VAL A 129 1.60 -9.76 8.23
N ASP A 130 0.46 -9.18 7.85
CA ASP A 130 0.23 -7.74 7.76
C ASP A 130 -0.05 -7.09 9.13
N GLY A 131 -0.19 -7.90 10.20
CA GLY A 131 -0.44 -7.42 11.56
C GLY A 131 -1.90 -7.05 11.85
N SER A 132 -2.80 -7.29 10.91
CA SER A 132 -4.24 -7.07 11.05
C SER A 132 -4.88 -7.99 12.10
N THR A 133 -6.09 -7.63 12.55
CA THR A 133 -6.79 -8.39 13.60
C THR A 133 -7.30 -9.73 13.07
N TRP A 134 -7.13 -10.79 13.85
CA TRP A 134 -7.76 -12.09 13.58
C TRP A 134 -9.23 -12.07 14.01
N ASN A 135 -10.15 -11.85 13.06
CA ASN A 135 -11.58 -11.68 13.31
C ASN A 135 -12.49 -12.62 12.49
N TYR A 136 -11.93 -13.42 11.58
CA TYR A 136 -12.65 -14.41 10.79
C TYR A 136 -11.81 -15.68 10.61
N ASP A 137 -12.47 -16.84 10.62
CA ASP A 137 -11.86 -18.11 10.29
C ASP A 137 -12.79 -19.04 9.51
N ASN A 138 -12.21 -19.84 8.61
CA ASN A 138 -12.93 -20.81 7.79
C ASN A 138 -12.21 -22.16 7.72
N PHE A 139 -11.64 -22.62 8.83
CA PHE A 139 -10.89 -23.87 8.85
C PHE A 139 -11.75 -25.09 8.51
N HIS A 140 -11.12 -26.11 7.92
CA HIS A 140 -11.68 -27.45 7.88
C HIS A 140 -11.86 -28.01 9.30
N GLN A 141 -12.84 -28.89 9.47
CA GLN A 141 -12.99 -29.62 10.72
C GLN A 141 -11.72 -30.40 11.04
N GLY A 142 -11.17 -30.20 12.24
CA GLY A 142 -9.93 -30.84 12.68
C GLY A 142 -8.67 -30.07 12.32
N PHE A 143 -8.79 -28.92 11.66
CA PHE A 143 -7.70 -27.98 11.43
C PHE A 143 -7.82 -26.75 12.34
N PRO A 144 -6.68 -26.12 12.68
CA PRO A 144 -5.34 -26.59 12.36
C PRO A 144 -4.90 -27.79 13.21
N MET A 145 -4.05 -28.62 12.62
CA MET A 145 -3.54 -29.86 13.19
C MET A 145 -2.12 -29.67 13.71
N ALA A 146 -1.90 -29.94 15.00
CA ALA A 146 -0.57 -29.82 15.61
C ALA A 146 0.46 -30.74 14.90
N GLY A 147 1.61 -30.17 14.56
CA GLY A 147 2.71 -30.90 13.91
C GLY A 147 2.58 -31.08 12.40
N PHE A 148 1.53 -30.53 11.77
CA PHE A 148 1.34 -30.58 10.31
C PHE A 148 1.97 -29.39 9.57
N GLY A 149 2.42 -28.38 10.30
CA GLY A 149 3.06 -27.15 9.81
C GLY A 149 2.36 -25.90 10.32
N ASP A 150 2.91 -24.74 10.01
CA ASP A 150 2.47 -23.47 10.63
C ASP A 150 1.83 -22.51 9.63
N CYS A 151 1.99 -22.70 8.33
CA CYS A 151 1.46 -21.79 7.32
C CYS A 151 0.05 -22.18 6.91
N ILE A 152 -0.84 -21.20 6.73
CA ILE A 152 -2.24 -21.46 6.38
C ILE A 152 -2.44 -21.38 4.86
N ALA A 153 -3.17 -22.35 4.32
CA ALA A 153 -3.62 -22.35 2.93
C ALA A 153 -5.13 -22.55 2.85
N MET A 154 -5.72 -21.93 1.83
CA MET A 154 -7.11 -22.12 1.43
C MET A 154 -7.19 -23.30 0.45
N ASP A 155 -8.09 -24.24 0.68
CA ASP A 155 -8.48 -25.26 -0.29
C ASP A 155 -9.36 -24.62 -1.38
N THR A 156 -8.83 -24.54 -2.59
CA THR A 156 -9.54 -23.99 -3.75
C THR A 156 -10.22 -25.05 -4.62
N SER A 157 -10.09 -26.33 -4.28
CA SER A 157 -10.74 -27.44 -4.99
C SER A 157 -12.24 -27.50 -4.69
N LEU A 158 -12.63 -27.18 -3.47
CA LEU A 158 -14.01 -27.15 -3.00
C LEU A 158 -14.60 -25.73 -3.05
N SER A 159 -15.92 -25.65 -3.11
CA SER A 159 -16.63 -24.35 -3.15
C SER A 159 -16.59 -23.58 -1.84
N ALA A 160 -16.33 -24.26 -0.72
CA ALA A 160 -16.34 -23.64 0.59
C ALA A 160 -15.08 -22.81 0.91
N GLY A 161 -13.98 -23.00 0.17
CA GLY A 161 -12.74 -22.25 0.39
C GLY A 161 -12.19 -22.43 1.81
N GLN A 162 -12.27 -23.64 2.36
CA GLN A 162 -11.90 -23.91 3.75
C GLN A 162 -10.39 -23.96 3.92
N TRP A 163 -9.91 -23.69 5.14
CA TRP A 163 -8.49 -23.51 5.40
C TRP A 163 -7.88 -24.70 6.14
N MET A 164 -6.57 -24.88 5.93
CA MET A 164 -5.74 -25.83 6.67
C MET A 164 -4.37 -25.23 6.94
N ASN A 165 -3.76 -25.56 8.08
CA ASN A 165 -2.32 -25.36 8.25
C ASN A 165 -1.56 -26.42 7.44
N MET A 166 -0.33 -26.09 7.06
CA MET A 166 0.57 -26.96 6.31
C MET A 166 2.03 -26.52 6.46
N ASP A 167 2.95 -27.37 6.03
CA ASP A 167 4.39 -27.05 6.04
C ASP A 167 4.67 -25.84 5.14
N CYS A 168 5.23 -24.79 5.73
CA CYS A 168 5.62 -23.55 5.05
C CYS A 168 6.62 -23.74 3.90
N SER A 169 7.33 -24.87 3.90
CA SER A 169 8.29 -25.27 2.86
C SER A 169 7.62 -25.96 1.66
N SER A 170 6.31 -26.20 1.72
CA SER A 170 5.52 -26.71 0.59
C SER A 170 5.42 -25.64 -0.49
N ASN A 171 5.36 -26.08 -1.74
CA ASN A 171 5.17 -25.16 -2.87
C ASN A 171 3.70 -25.08 -3.25
N LEU A 172 3.09 -23.90 -3.10
CA LEU A 172 1.74 -23.63 -3.55
C LEU A 172 1.66 -22.29 -4.30
N PRO A 173 0.66 -22.13 -5.17
CA PRO A 173 0.17 -20.82 -5.59
C PRO A 173 -0.17 -19.92 -4.39
N VAL A 174 -0.35 -18.64 -4.65
CA VAL A 174 -0.48 -17.63 -3.60
C VAL A 174 -1.64 -16.68 -3.87
N ALA A 175 -2.32 -16.22 -2.80
CA ALA A 175 -3.16 -15.03 -2.84
C ALA A 175 -2.42 -13.84 -2.21
N CYS A 176 -2.31 -12.74 -2.94
CA CYS A 176 -1.83 -11.45 -2.45
C CYS A 176 -3.00 -10.49 -2.22
N ILE A 177 -2.89 -9.61 -1.23
CA ILE A 177 -3.83 -8.53 -0.93
C ILE A 177 -3.10 -7.19 -0.85
N ARG A 178 -3.77 -6.12 -1.27
CA ARG A 178 -3.37 -4.74 -0.99
C ARG A 178 -4.60 -3.87 -0.83
N ASP A 179 -4.48 -2.83 -0.02
CA ASP A 179 -5.54 -1.84 0.13
C ASP A 179 -5.74 -1.08 -1.18
N GLN A 180 -6.99 -0.86 -1.56
CA GLN A 180 -7.31 0.25 -2.44
C GLN A 180 -6.81 1.51 -1.77
N LYS A 181 -5.90 2.23 -2.43
CA LYS A 181 -5.68 3.61 -2.03
C LYS A 181 -6.98 4.32 -2.31
N THR A 182 -7.65 4.82 -1.26
CA THR A 182 -8.75 5.77 -1.43
C THR A 182 -8.29 6.76 -2.47
N VAL A 183 -8.98 6.83 -3.61
CA VAL A 183 -8.72 7.85 -4.61
C VAL A 183 -8.99 9.18 -3.90
N VAL A 184 -7.95 9.77 -3.33
CA VAL A 184 -8.00 11.14 -2.86
C VAL A 184 -8.07 11.91 -4.16
N ILE A 185 -9.29 12.23 -4.62
CA ILE A 185 -9.48 13.10 -5.77
C ILE A 185 -8.69 14.35 -5.43
N PRO A 186 -7.58 14.60 -6.11
CA PRO A 186 -6.68 15.63 -5.64
C PRO A 186 -7.41 16.94 -5.91
N THR A 187 -7.84 17.61 -4.84
CA THR A 187 -8.63 18.83 -4.93
C THR A 187 -7.71 20.00 -5.22
N CYS A 188 -8.15 20.92 -6.07
CA CYS A 188 -7.44 22.17 -6.30
C CYS A 188 -7.23 22.89 -4.97
N SER A 189 -5.98 23.25 -4.66
CA SER A 189 -5.67 24.15 -3.57
C SER A 189 -6.34 25.49 -3.87
N ALA A 190 -7.19 25.96 -2.94
CA ALA A 190 -7.66 27.33 -2.96
C ALA A 190 -6.63 28.17 -2.21
N GLY A 191 -6.15 29.25 -2.83
CA GLY A 191 -5.13 30.14 -2.29
C GLY A 191 -5.46 30.72 -0.90
N PRO A 192 -4.60 31.60 -0.36
CA PRO A 192 -3.88 32.63 -1.12
C PRO A 192 -2.56 32.16 -1.77
N TRP A 193 -2.18 32.80 -2.87
CA TRP A 193 -0.91 32.58 -3.57
C TRP A 193 0.03 33.75 -3.31
N GLU A 194 1.29 33.46 -3.05
CA GLU A 194 2.33 34.45 -2.75
C GLU A 194 3.42 34.42 -3.83
N GLU A 195 4.26 35.46 -3.84
CA GLU A 195 5.41 35.52 -4.76
C GLU A 195 6.34 34.32 -4.51
N GLY A 196 6.72 33.63 -5.59
CA GLY A 196 7.61 32.47 -5.52
C GLY A 196 6.94 31.14 -5.17
N THR A 197 5.62 31.08 -5.02
CA THR A 197 4.93 29.79 -4.82
C THR A 197 4.96 28.94 -6.08
N ILE A 198 5.35 27.67 -5.93
CA ILE A 198 5.22 26.66 -6.99
C ILE A 198 3.78 26.14 -6.95
N ILE A 199 3.09 26.23 -8.09
CA ILE A 199 1.73 25.70 -8.28
C ILE A 199 1.85 24.43 -9.12
N THR A 200 1.35 23.31 -8.59
CA THR A 200 1.30 22.03 -9.30
C THR A 200 -0.15 21.62 -9.52
N SER A 201 -0.41 20.90 -10.62
CA SER A 201 -1.72 20.26 -10.80
C SER A 201 -1.96 19.26 -9.67
N PRO A 202 -3.20 19.12 -9.19
CA PRO A 202 -3.47 18.14 -8.14
C PRO A 202 -3.12 16.74 -8.62
N GLY A 203 -2.40 16.00 -7.77
CA GLY A 203 -1.93 14.66 -8.09
C GLY A 203 -0.59 14.64 -8.85
N PHE A 204 0.00 15.78 -9.22
CA PHE A 204 1.36 15.81 -9.77
C PHE A 204 2.38 15.14 -8.83
N PRO A 205 3.32 14.33 -9.36
CA PRO A 205 3.59 14.09 -10.78
C PRO A 205 2.82 12.90 -11.41
N TYR A 206 1.99 12.18 -10.65
CA TYR A 206 1.51 10.84 -11.05
C TYR A 206 0.02 10.78 -11.45
N ALA A 207 -0.82 11.67 -10.95
CA ALA A 207 -2.27 11.72 -11.14
C ALA A 207 -2.77 13.12 -11.56
N ALA A 208 -1.93 13.84 -12.31
CA ALA A 208 -2.13 15.21 -12.80
C ALA A 208 -3.28 15.35 -13.85
N SER A 209 -4.39 14.64 -13.68
CA SER A 209 -5.51 14.61 -14.62
C SER A 209 -6.66 15.54 -14.24
N THR A 210 -6.55 16.25 -13.12
CA THR A 210 -7.58 17.16 -12.63
C THR A 210 -7.32 18.58 -13.14
N PHE A 211 -8.26 19.13 -13.90
CA PHE A 211 -8.21 20.53 -14.33
C PHE A 211 -8.50 21.45 -13.13
N CYS A 212 -7.66 22.48 -12.95
CA CYS A 212 -7.79 23.43 -11.85
C CYS A 212 -7.70 24.87 -12.26
N ASP A 213 -8.51 25.68 -11.59
CA ASP A 213 -8.52 27.12 -11.72
C ASP A 213 -7.85 27.77 -10.52
N TYR A 214 -6.81 28.55 -10.79
CA TYR A 214 -6.06 29.28 -9.79
C TYR A 214 -6.39 30.77 -9.88
N PHE A 215 -6.95 31.32 -8.81
CA PHE A 215 -7.34 32.72 -8.76
C PHE A 215 -6.28 33.56 -8.04
N LEU A 216 -5.67 34.50 -8.76
CA LEU A 216 -4.83 35.55 -8.19
C LEU A 216 -5.70 36.78 -7.92
N ALA A 217 -5.89 37.13 -6.66
CA ALA A 217 -6.69 38.28 -6.24
C ALA A 217 -5.82 39.32 -5.53
N VAL A 218 -6.03 40.60 -5.86
CA VAL A 218 -5.40 41.75 -5.20
C VAL A 218 -6.43 42.77 -4.79
N GLU A 219 -6.07 43.65 -3.86
CA GLU A 219 -6.92 44.75 -3.41
C GLU A 219 -7.34 45.66 -4.57
N ALA A 220 -8.50 46.31 -4.42
CA ALA A 220 -9.04 47.21 -5.42
C ALA A 220 -8.03 48.34 -5.78
N GLY A 221 -7.81 48.54 -7.07
CA GLY A 221 -6.87 49.54 -7.60
C GLY A 221 -5.42 49.08 -7.71
N LYS A 222 -5.11 47.83 -7.35
CA LYS A 222 -3.80 47.20 -7.58
C LYS A 222 -3.79 46.44 -8.91
N LYS A 223 -2.58 46.18 -9.43
CA LYS A 223 -2.35 45.32 -10.60
C LYS A 223 -1.60 44.06 -10.15
N VAL A 224 -1.87 42.95 -10.84
CA VAL A 224 -1.11 41.71 -10.71
C VAL A 224 -0.16 41.61 -11.89
N GLU A 225 1.08 41.24 -11.63
CA GLU A 225 2.04 40.82 -12.63
C GLU A 225 2.31 39.33 -12.41
N VAL A 226 2.34 38.56 -13.50
CA VAL A 226 2.58 37.11 -13.47
C VAL A 226 3.75 36.81 -14.38
N GLU A 227 4.81 36.23 -13.81
CA GLU A 227 5.95 35.73 -14.56
C GLU A 227 6.01 34.20 -14.43
N ILE A 228 5.98 33.51 -15.56
CA ILE A 228 6.12 32.04 -15.62
C ILE A 228 7.60 31.74 -15.87
N VAL A 229 8.32 31.41 -14.80
CA VAL A 229 9.76 31.11 -14.86
C VAL A 229 10.03 29.78 -15.56
N PHE A 230 9.22 28.77 -15.25
CA PHE A 230 9.31 27.43 -15.81
C PHE A 230 7.94 26.76 -15.79
N LEU A 231 7.60 26.05 -16.88
CA LEU A 231 6.39 25.24 -17.00
C LEU A 231 6.80 23.83 -17.39
N GLU A 232 6.49 22.86 -16.53
CA GLU A 232 6.60 21.44 -16.82
C GLU A 232 5.22 20.89 -17.12
N ALA A 233 4.98 20.53 -18.38
CA ALA A 233 3.68 20.10 -18.86
C ALA A 233 3.86 19.07 -19.98
N ASN A 234 2.91 18.13 -20.10
CA ASN A 234 2.90 17.21 -21.23
C ASN A 234 2.38 17.91 -22.49
N SER A 235 3.26 18.09 -23.46
CA SER A 235 2.97 18.78 -24.73
C SER A 235 1.76 18.27 -25.53
N CYS A 236 1.28 17.04 -25.27
CA CYS A 236 0.13 16.48 -26.01
C CYS A 236 -1.24 16.86 -25.42
N CYS A 237 -1.33 17.19 -24.13
CA CYS A 237 -2.61 17.30 -23.44
C CYS A 237 -2.70 18.37 -22.37
N ASP A 238 -1.56 18.88 -21.89
CA ASP A 238 -1.54 19.86 -20.83
C ASP A 238 -1.44 21.26 -21.43
N SER A 239 -2.18 22.20 -20.88
CA SER A 239 -2.06 23.59 -21.27
C SER A 239 -2.35 24.52 -20.11
N LEU A 240 -1.56 25.58 -20.00
CA LEU A 240 -1.77 26.66 -19.06
C LEU A 240 -2.42 27.83 -19.79
N LEU A 241 -3.62 28.22 -19.36
CA LEU A 241 -4.40 29.32 -19.90
C LEU A 241 -4.47 30.45 -18.88
N LEU A 242 -4.09 31.66 -19.30
CA LEU A 242 -4.17 32.86 -18.47
C LEU A 242 -5.30 33.74 -18.97
N TYR A 243 -6.18 34.15 -18.07
CA TYR A 243 -7.36 34.96 -18.35
C TYR A 243 -7.28 36.29 -17.59
N ASP A 244 -7.77 37.36 -18.21
CA ASP A 244 -8.01 38.63 -17.52
C ASP A 244 -9.42 38.66 -16.92
N GLY A 245 -9.55 38.20 -15.67
CA GLY A 245 -10.84 38.14 -14.96
C GLY A 245 -11.36 36.72 -14.75
N TYR A 246 -12.66 36.52 -14.90
CA TYR A 246 -13.33 35.23 -14.66
C TYR A 246 -13.20 34.26 -15.85
N LEU A 247 -13.50 32.98 -15.62
CA LEU A 247 -13.53 31.96 -16.67
C LEU A 247 -14.42 32.38 -17.85
N GLY A 248 -13.84 32.32 -19.06
CA GLY A 248 -14.48 32.78 -20.29
C GLY A 248 -14.17 34.24 -20.67
N ALA A 249 -13.39 34.95 -19.85
CA ALA A 249 -12.81 36.24 -20.22
C ALA A 249 -11.77 36.10 -21.36
N PRO A 250 -11.26 37.21 -21.92
CA PRO A 250 -10.21 37.15 -22.94
C PRO A 250 -8.97 36.40 -22.44
N VAL A 251 -8.46 35.48 -23.27
CA VAL A 251 -7.21 34.77 -23.02
C VAL A 251 -6.05 35.75 -23.22
N LEU A 252 -5.27 35.98 -22.17
CA LEU A 252 -4.04 36.77 -22.20
C LEU A 252 -2.89 35.97 -22.80
N ALA A 253 -2.77 34.70 -22.41
CA ALA A 253 -1.72 33.81 -22.88
C ALA A 253 -2.16 32.33 -22.80
N LYS A 254 -1.56 31.52 -23.69
CA LYS A 254 -1.70 30.06 -23.71
C LYS A 254 -0.31 29.45 -23.85
N TYR A 255 0.03 28.55 -22.94
CA TYR A 255 1.26 27.76 -22.95
C TYR A 255 0.92 26.26 -23.05
N THR A 256 1.75 25.51 -23.77
CA THR A 256 1.63 24.06 -24.03
C THR A 256 3.00 23.43 -23.98
#